data_AF-T2G6B7-F1
#
_entry.id   AF-T2G6B7-F1
#
_cell.length_a   1.000
_cell.length_b   1.000
_cell.length_c   1.000
_cell.angle_alpha   90.00
_cell.angle_beta   90.00
_cell.angle_gamma   90.00
#
_symmetry.space_group_name_H-M   'P 1'
#
loop_
_entity.id
_entity.type
_entity.pdbx_description
1 polymer ?
#
loop_
_entity_poly.entity_id
_entity_poly.type
_entity_poly.pdbx_seq_one_letter_code
_entity_poly.pdbx_strand_id
1 'polypeptide(L)'
;MPAESLPSPAQPVQPAQAIQAGRIKELEAALAARDEQLKTLLVSNVILNSVFLREKTVLPPSIAMEVFGRIFTVEEVDGVATAVAHAPDGSAIMSREDPARLAGPEEALELYIMQYYPERDAILRASHAGSGAAGNAERQSRAGMIIPRNDAKAFAANLEAIARGEVNVR
;
A
#
# COMPACT_ATOMS: atom_id res chain seq x y z
N MET A 1 -63.93 54.99 -18.90
CA MET A 1 -62.97 53.92 -19.25
C MET A 1 -61.68 54.12 -18.46
N PRO A 2 -61.49 53.38 -17.35
CA PRO A 2 -60.16 52.91 -16.98
C PRO A 2 -60.15 51.37 -16.96
N ALA A 3 -59.08 50.78 -17.51
CA ALA A 3 -58.94 49.36 -17.76
C ALA A 3 -58.88 48.54 -16.45
N GLU A 4 -59.76 47.56 -16.37
CA GLU A 4 -59.83 46.56 -15.30
C GLU A 4 -58.65 45.59 -15.45
N SER A 5 -57.69 45.67 -14.53
CA SER A 5 -56.54 44.76 -14.47
C SER A 5 -57.00 43.38 -13.99
N LEU A 6 -57.08 42.43 -14.91
CA LEU A 6 -57.32 41.02 -14.60
C LEU A 6 -56.25 40.46 -13.65
N PRO A 7 -56.60 39.75 -12.58
CA PRO A 7 -55.62 38.99 -11.79
C PRO A 7 -55.16 37.77 -12.60
N SER A 8 -53.85 37.72 -12.87
CA SER A 8 -53.19 36.54 -13.45
C SER A 8 -53.31 35.35 -12.48
N PRO A 9 -53.82 34.18 -12.92
CA PRO A 9 -53.94 33.02 -12.04
C PRO A 9 -52.55 32.44 -11.74
N ALA A 10 -52.13 32.54 -10.47
CA ALA A 10 -50.97 31.82 -9.96
C ALA A 10 -51.22 30.31 -10.13
N GLN A 11 -50.49 29.69 -11.06
CA GLN A 11 -50.51 28.24 -11.26
C GLN A 11 -49.75 27.54 -10.10
N PRO A 12 -50.26 26.43 -9.55
CA PRO A 12 -49.59 25.69 -8.48
C PRO A 12 -48.54 24.73 -9.08
N VAL A 13 -47.33 25.21 -9.32
CA VAL A 13 -46.18 24.40 -9.81
C VAL A 13 -45.44 23.61 -8.72
N GLN A 14 -45.88 23.68 -7.46
CA GLN A 14 -45.07 23.28 -6.31
C GLN A 14 -45.04 21.77 -5.92
N PRO A 15 -46.05 20.90 -6.19
CA PRO A 15 -45.98 19.51 -5.70
C PRO A 15 -45.10 18.57 -6.55
N ALA A 16 -45.04 18.77 -7.87
CA ALA A 16 -44.30 17.87 -8.76
C ALA A 16 -42.77 18.03 -8.63
N GLN A 17 -42.28 19.26 -8.45
CA GLN A 17 -40.85 19.54 -8.30
C GLN A 17 -40.30 19.01 -6.97
N ALA A 18 -41.09 19.04 -5.90
CA ALA A 18 -40.70 18.49 -4.60
C ALA A 18 -40.58 16.96 -4.62
N ILE A 19 -41.48 16.27 -5.34
CA ILE A 19 -41.41 14.81 -5.54
C ILE A 19 -40.20 14.44 -6.41
N GLN A 20 -39.94 15.21 -7.47
CA GLN A 20 -38.76 15.02 -8.33
C GLN A 20 -37.46 15.22 -7.55
N ALA A 21 -37.37 16.27 -6.72
CA ALA A 21 -36.22 16.55 -5.88
C ALA A 21 -35.98 15.47 -4.82
N GLY A 22 -37.05 14.92 -4.23
CA GLY A 22 -36.97 13.77 -3.32
C GLY A 22 -36.41 12.53 -4.01
N ARG A 23 -36.89 12.22 -5.22
CA ARG A 23 -36.39 11.09 -6.03
C ARG A 23 -34.94 11.27 -6.47
N ILE A 24 -34.54 12.48 -6.86
CA ILE A 24 -33.14 12.78 -7.21
C ILE A 24 -32.24 12.51 -6.00
N LYS A 25 -32.63 13.01 -4.82
CA LYS A 25 -31.86 12.81 -3.60
C LYS A 25 -31.74 11.33 -3.20
N GLU A 26 -32.80 10.55 -3.40
CA GLU A 26 -32.82 9.12 -3.14
C GLU A 26 -31.95 8.34 -4.15
N LEU A 27 -31.98 8.73 -5.42
CA LEU A 27 -31.11 8.17 -6.46
C LEU A 27 -29.64 8.53 -6.23
N GLU A 28 -29.34 9.76 -5.83
CA GLU A 28 -27.98 10.19 -5.46
C GLU A 28 -27.46 9.40 -4.25
N ALA A 29 -28.29 9.20 -3.22
CA ALA A 29 -27.92 8.38 -2.07
C ALA A 29 -27.68 6.91 -2.47
N ALA A 30 -28.50 6.37 -3.37
CA ALA A 30 -28.32 5.02 -3.89
C ALA A 30 -27.05 4.89 -4.74
N LEU A 31 -26.71 5.90 -5.55
CA LEU A 31 -25.46 5.92 -6.32
C LEU A 31 -24.25 5.98 -5.40
N ALA A 32 -24.23 6.90 -4.43
CA ALA A 32 -23.13 7.00 -3.48
C ALA A 32 -22.89 5.68 -2.72
N ALA A 33 -23.96 5.01 -2.29
CA ALA A 33 -23.85 3.70 -1.65
C ALA A 33 -23.30 2.62 -2.58
N ARG A 34 -23.64 2.65 -3.88
CA ARG A 34 -23.12 1.72 -4.87
C ARG A 34 -21.66 2.00 -5.21
N ASP A 35 -21.27 3.26 -5.29
CA ASP A 35 -19.89 3.66 -5.57
C ASP A 35 -18.97 3.26 -4.41
N GLU A 36 -19.42 3.39 -3.17
CA GLU A 36 -18.69 2.91 -2.00
C GLU A 36 -18.54 1.38 -2.00
N GLN A 37 -19.58 0.65 -2.40
CA GLN A 37 -19.51 -0.80 -2.58
C GLN A 37 -18.55 -1.19 -3.70
N LEU A 38 -18.61 -0.51 -4.85
CA LEU A 38 -17.71 -0.73 -5.98
C LEU A 38 -16.26 -0.48 -5.58
N LYS A 39 -15.99 0.63 -4.88
CA LYS A 39 -14.68 0.94 -4.32
C LYS A 39 -14.18 -0.20 -3.44
N THR A 40 -15.00 -0.62 -2.48
CA THR A 40 -14.64 -1.69 -1.55
C THR A 40 -14.31 -2.98 -2.31
N LEU A 41 -15.11 -3.33 -3.32
CA LEU A 41 -14.90 -4.53 -4.13
C LEU A 41 -13.62 -4.44 -4.97
N LEU A 42 -13.40 -3.34 -5.69
CA LEU A 42 -12.20 -3.15 -6.53
C LEU A 42 -10.93 -3.20 -5.68
N VAL A 43 -10.90 -2.46 -4.58
CA VAL A 43 -9.75 -2.44 -3.66
C VAL A 43 -9.55 -3.81 -3.01
N SER A 44 -10.64 -4.51 -2.65
CA SER A 44 -10.53 -5.84 -2.05
C SER A 44 -9.97 -6.86 -3.02
N ASN A 45 -10.37 -6.78 -4.29
CA ASN A 45 -9.85 -7.65 -5.32
C ASN A 45 -8.34 -7.49 -5.49
N VAL A 46 -7.86 -6.24 -5.51
CA VAL A 46 -6.43 -5.92 -5.59
C VAL A 46 -5.69 -6.53 -4.39
N ILE A 47 -6.14 -6.25 -3.17
CA ILE A 47 -5.45 -6.67 -1.95
C ILE A 47 -5.44 -8.19 -1.78
N LEU A 48 -6.53 -8.88 -2.12
CA LEU A 48 -6.62 -10.34 -2.03
C LEU A 48 -5.76 -11.05 -3.09
N ASN A 49 -5.66 -10.46 -4.28
CA ASN A 49 -4.87 -11.02 -5.39
C ASN A 49 -3.43 -10.52 -5.42
N SER A 50 -3.06 -9.59 -4.54
CA SER A 50 -1.72 -9.03 -4.45
C SER A 50 -0.67 -10.10 -4.18
N VAL A 51 0.28 -10.24 -5.11
CA VAL A 51 1.43 -11.13 -4.98
C VAL A 51 2.45 -10.48 -4.05
N PHE A 52 2.61 -9.15 -4.15
CA PHE A 52 3.49 -8.38 -3.29
C PHE A 52 3.12 -8.55 -1.82
N LEU A 53 1.83 -8.36 -1.45
CA LEU A 53 1.41 -8.55 -0.06
C LEU A 53 1.64 -9.98 0.42
N ARG A 54 1.36 -10.98 -0.43
CA ARG A 54 1.47 -12.40 -0.07
C ARG A 54 2.91 -12.85 0.14
N GLU A 55 3.83 -12.40 -0.72
CA GLU A 55 5.21 -12.90 -0.73
C GLU A 55 6.20 -11.97 -0.02
N LYS A 56 5.99 -10.66 -0.10
CA LYS A 56 6.92 -9.64 0.40
C LYS A 56 6.51 -9.04 1.74
N THR A 57 5.31 -9.29 2.23
CA THR A 57 4.85 -8.74 3.51
C THR A 57 4.39 -9.82 4.50
N VAL A 58 4.35 -9.46 5.78
CA VAL A 58 3.75 -10.29 6.85
C VAL A 58 2.28 -9.94 7.10
N LEU A 59 1.73 -8.97 6.36
CA LEU A 59 0.37 -8.48 6.57
C LEU A 59 -0.69 -9.49 6.12
N PRO A 60 -1.66 -9.82 6.98
CA PRO A 60 -2.88 -10.48 6.56
C PRO A 60 -3.72 -9.55 5.65
N PRO A 61 -4.48 -10.10 4.68
CA PRO A 61 -5.30 -9.30 3.78
C PRO A 61 -6.30 -8.37 4.48
N SER A 62 -6.86 -8.78 5.61
CA SER A 62 -7.82 -7.97 6.38
C SER A 62 -7.18 -6.68 6.93
N ILE A 63 -5.95 -6.77 7.45
CA ILE A 63 -5.23 -5.60 7.97
C ILE A 63 -4.75 -4.73 6.82
N ALA A 64 -4.26 -5.34 5.73
CA ALA A 64 -3.87 -4.61 4.53
C ALA A 64 -5.03 -3.79 3.96
N MET A 65 -6.25 -4.32 3.95
CA MET A 65 -7.45 -3.58 3.56
C MET A 65 -7.70 -2.36 4.45
N GLU A 66 -7.61 -2.51 5.76
CA GLU A 66 -7.91 -1.41 6.68
C GLU A 66 -6.90 -0.26 6.60
N VAL A 67 -5.62 -0.61 6.42
CA VAL A 67 -4.51 0.35 6.35
C VAL A 67 -4.43 0.96 4.95
N PHE A 68 -4.34 0.14 3.91
CA PHE A 68 -4.07 0.61 2.55
C PHE A 68 -5.33 0.85 1.74
N GLY A 69 -6.49 0.33 2.11
CA GLY A 69 -7.71 0.58 1.35
C GLY A 69 -8.12 2.06 1.28
N ARG A 70 -7.61 2.88 2.21
CA ARG A 70 -7.86 4.32 2.30
C ARG A 70 -7.09 5.14 1.26
N ILE A 71 -5.98 4.62 0.76
CA ILE A 71 -5.13 5.32 -0.24
C ILE A 71 -5.74 5.25 -1.63
N PHE A 72 -6.64 4.27 -1.84
CA PHE A 72 -7.31 4.07 -3.10
C PHE A 72 -8.56 4.93 -3.22
N THR A 73 -8.75 5.48 -4.40
CA THR A 73 -9.96 6.13 -4.88
C THR A 73 -10.43 5.37 -6.12
N VAL A 74 -11.72 5.47 -6.45
CA VAL A 74 -12.23 4.96 -7.73
C VAL A 74 -12.29 6.14 -8.67
N GLU A 75 -11.51 6.07 -9.73
CA GLU A 75 -11.51 7.06 -10.79
C GLU A 75 -11.87 6.40 -12.11
N GLU A 76 -12.55 7.15 -12.97
CA GLU A 76 -12.93 6.68 -14.29
C GLU A 76 -11.79 6.94 -15.27
N VAL A 77 -10.98 5.91 -15.50
CA VAL A 77 -9.86 5.96 -16.45
C VAL A 77 -10.31 5.29 -17.74
N ASP A 78 -10.33 6.04 -18.84
CA ASP A 78 -10.78 5.56 -20.16
C ASP A 78 -12.21 4.98 -20.17
N GLY A 79 -13.11 5.51 -19.32
CA GLY A 79 -14.49 5.03 -19.18
C GLY A 79 -14.61 3.75 -18.32
N VAL A 80 -13.55 3.36 -17.62
CA VAL A 80 -13.53 2.20 -16.72
C VAL A 80 -13.20 2.64 -15.30
N ALA A 81 -14.12 2.35 -14.38
CA ALA A 81 -13.91 2.55 -12.94
C ALA A 81 -12.70 1.73 -12.45
N THR A 82 -11.61 2.43 -12.14
CA THR A 82 -10.32 1.85 -11.77
C THR A 82 -9.92 2.36 -10.39
N ALA A 83 -9.38 1.46 -9.57
CA ALA A 83 -8.81 1.86 -8.28
C ALA A 83 -7.45 2.54 -8.49
N VAL A 84 -7.39 3.84 -8.23
CA VAL A 84 -6.17 4.66 -8.33
C VAL A 84 -5.66 4.92 -6.92
N ALA A 85 -4.37 4.68 -6.67
CA ALA A 85 -3.75 4.99 -5.37
C ALA A 85 -3.15 6.40 -5.39
N HIS A 86 -3.28 7.10 -4.28
CA HIS A 86 -2.67 8.42 -4.08
C HIS A 86 -1.56 8.39 -3.04
N ALA A 87 -0.53 9.17 -3.28
CA ALA A 87 0.51 9.47 -2.32
C ALA A 87 -0.03 10.39 -1.19
N PRO A 88 0.71 10.54 -0.07
CA PRO A 88 0.27 11.37 1.06
C PRO A 88 0.06 12.86 0.73
N ASP A 89 0.64 13.34 -0.37
CA ASP A 89 0.46 14.69 -0.90
C ASP A 89 -0.82 14.84 -1.77
N GLY A 90 -1.54 13.75 -2.02
CA GLY A 90 -2.73 13.68 -2.85
C GLY A 90 -2.45 13.46 -4.34
N SER A 91 -1.18 13.37 -4.75
CA SER A 91 -0.84 13.06 -6.14
C SER A 91 -1.14 11.59 -6.48
N ALA A 92 -1.56 11.32 -7.71
CA ALA A 92 -1.76 9.94 -8.16
C ALA A 92 -0.41 9.25 -8.33
N ILE A 93 -0.31 7.99 -7.90
CA ILE A 93 0.92 7.21 -8.02
C ILE A 93 1.06 6.74 -9.47
N MET A 94 2.16 7.17 -10.10
CA MET A 94 2.49 6.81 -11.49
C MET A 94 3.27 5.51 -11.53
N SER A 95 3.16 4.78 -12.65
CA SER A 95 3.92 3.56 -12.87
C SER A 95 5.42 3.86 -12.92
N ARG A 96 6.21 2.94 -12.38
CA ARG A 96 7.68 3.04 -12.41
C ARG A 96 8.23 2.67 -13.78
N GLU A 97 7.56 1.75 -14.49
CA GLU A 97 7.93 1.35 -15.85
C GLU A 97 7.54 2.39 -16.88
N ASP A 98 6.36 3.01 -16.71
CA ASP A 98 5.87 4.06 -17.58
C ASP A 98 5.37 5.28 -16.77
N PRO A 99 6.23 6.30 -16.56
CA PRO A 99 5.87 7.50 -15.81
C PRO A 99 4.75 8.34 -16.43
N ALA A 100 4.35 8.06 -17.68
CA ALA A 100 3.21 8.72 -18.32
C ALA A 100 1.87 8.05 -17.98
N ARG A 101 1.89 6.86 -17.35
CA ARG A 101 0.72 6.07 -17.01
C ARG A 101 0.54 5.97 -15.49
N LEU A 102 -0.72 5.94 -15.04
CA LEU A 102 -1.08 5.58 -13.68
C LEU A 102 -0.53 4.19 -13.34
N ALA A 103 0.03 4.03 -12.14
CA ALA A 103 0.45 2.72 -11.67
C ALA A 103 -0.76 1.79 -11.62
N GLY A 104 -0.57 0.54 -12.07
CA GLY A 104 -1.57 -0.49 -11.82
C GLY A 104 -1.79 -0.64 -10.30
N PRO A 105 -2.97 -1.03 -9.83
CA PRO A 105 -3.29 -0.98 -8.41
C PRO A 105 -2.36 -1.82 -7.51
N GLU A 106 -1.82 -2.93 -8.04
CA GLU A 106 -0.76 -3.72 -7.37
C GLU A 106 0.57 -2.96 -7.27
N GLU A 107 1.03 -2.39 -8.39
CA GLU A 107 2.28 -1.61 -8.43
C GLU A 107 2.17 -0.37 -7.56
N ALA A 108 1.02 0.30 -7.59
CA ALA A 108 0.75 1.49 -6.81
C ALA A 108 0.80 1.20 -5.30
N LEU A 109 0.27 0.05 -4.88
CA LEU A 109 0.37 -0.43 -3.50
C LEU A 109 1.82 -0.68 -3.09
N GLU A 110 2.59 -1.37 -3.93
CA GLU A 110 4.02 -1.62 -3.68
C GLU A 110 4.79 -0.31 -3.56
N LEU A 111 4.64 0.61 -4.51
CA LEU A 111 5.28 1.91 -4.49
C LEU A 111 4.88 2.72 -3.25
N TYR A 112 3.59 2.66 -2.86
CA TYR A 112 3.14 3.33 -1.64
C TYR A 112 3.83 2.80 -0.39
N ILE A 113 3.85 1.48 -0.22
CA ILE A 113 4.50 0.83 0.91
C ILE A 113 5.99 1.13 0.91
N MET A 114 6.65 1.07 -0.25
CA MET A 114 8.09 1.29 -0.34
C MET A 114 8.47 2.76 -0.14
N GLN A 115 7.68 3.74 -0.59
CA GLN A 115 8.12 5.14 -0.62
C GLN A 115 7.53 5.99 0.50
N TYR A 116 6.29 5.70 0.92
CA TYR A 116 5.52 6.60 1.79
C TYR A 116 5.17 6.00 3.14
N TYR A 117 5.13 4.67 3.28
CA TYR A 117 4.74 4.03 4.53
C TYR A 117 5.90 4.01 5.54
N PRO A 118 5.80 4.71 6.70
CA PRO A 118 6.92 4.84 7.63
C PRO A 118 7.35 3.52 8.28
N GLU A 119 6.40 2.64 8.56
CA GLU A 119 6.65 1.34 9.20
C GLU A 119 6.84 0.21 8.19
N ARG A 120 7.26 0.53 6.96
CA ARG A 120 7.45 -0.46 5.89
C ARG A 120 8.37 -1.60 6.32
N ASP A 121 9.43 -1.30 7.06
CA ASP A 121 10.43 -2.30 7.47
C ASP A 121 9.84 -3.31 8.49
N ALA A 122 8.79 -2.94 9.22
CA ALA A 122 8.10 -3.82 10.15
C ALA A 122 7.12 -4.77 9.45
N ILE A 123 6.57 -4.35 8.30
CA ILE A 123 5.58 -5.14 7.54
C ILE A 123 6.22 -5.93 6.40
N LEU A 124 7.37 -5.51 5.89
CA LEU A 124 8.12 -6.24 4.88
C LEU A 124 8.73 -7.50 5.52
N ARG A 125 8.56 -8.65 4.87
CA ARG A 125 9.31 -9.84 5.25
C ARG A 125 10.78 -9.52 5.04
N ALA A 126 11.59 -9.77 6.05
CA ALA A 126 13.03 -9.79 5.90
C ALA A 126 13.35 -10.64 4.67
N SER A 127 13.93 -10.00 3.65
CA SER A 127 14.49 -10.75 2.53
C SER A 127 15.42 -11.79 3.13
N HIS A 128 15.39 -13.02 2.63
CA HIS A 128 16.37 -14.03 3.04
C HIS A 128 17.82 -13.61 2.67
N ALA A 129 18.01 -12.42 2.09
CA ALA A 129 19.25 -11.66 2.18
C ALA A 129 19.47 -11.20 3.63
N GLY A 130 20.20 -12.03 4.38
CA GLY A 130 20.40 -11.95 5.81
C GLY A 130 20.45 -10.54 6.39
N SER A 131 19.76 -10.39 7.52
CA SER A 131 20.23 -9.56 8.62
C SER A 131 21.59 -10.10 9.10
N GLY A 132 22.61 -10.02 8.25
CA GLY A 132 23.96 -9.78 8.70
C GLY A 132 23.88 -8.42 9.35
N ALA A 133 23.61 -8.43 10.65
CA ALA A 133 23.99 -7.32 11.48
C ALA A 133 25.40 -6.94 11.04
N ALA A 134 25.53 -5.77 10.42
CA ALA A 134 26.73 -4.96 10.57
C ALA A 134 26.75 -4.48 12.03
N GLY A 135 26.64 -5.42 12.98
CA GLY A 135 27.01 -5.25 14.36
C GLY A 135 28.51 -5.21 14.34
N ASN A 136 29.03 -4.00 14.11
CA ASN A 136 30.24 -3.51 14.75
C ASN A 136 31.27 -4.61 15.08
N ALA A 137 31.82 -5.27 14.06
CA ALA A 137 32.95 -6.19 14.22
C ALA A 137 34.29 -5.45 14.19
N GLU A 138 34.29 -4.13 14.43
CA GLU A 138 35.51 -3.32 14.39
C GLU A 138 36.08 -2.99 15.78
N ARG A 139 35.45 -3.43 16.89
CA ARG A 139 36.03 -3.21 18.23
C ARG A 139 35.73 -4.31 19.26
N GLN A 140 35.97 -5.57 18.96
CA GLN A 140 36.38 -6.60 19.93
C GLN A 140 36.63 -7.89 19.14
N SER A 141 37.85 -8.33 18.85
CA SER A 141 38.64 -9.06 19.83
C SER A 141 40.07 -9.21 19.34
N ARG A 142 40.96 -8.43 19.95
CA ARG A 142 42.40 -8.67 19.97
C ARG A 142 42.71 -9.82 20.96
N ALA A 143 41.89 -10.87 20.95
CA ALA A 143 41.91 -11.99 21.87
C ALA A 143 41.33 -13.23 21.18
N GLY A 144 42.24 -14.04 20.63
CA GLY A 144 42.05 -15.46 20.33
C GLY A 144 40.95 -15.78 19.31
N MET A 145 41.34 -15.90 18.04
CA MET A 145 40.54 -16.66 17.08
C MET A 145 40.36 -18.07 17.67
N ILE A 146 39.11 -18.53 17.83
CA ILE A 146 38.81 -19.88 18.32
C ILE A 146 38.39 -20.73 17.13
N ILE A 147 39.13 -21.80 16.85
CA ILE A 147 38.83 -22.75 15.76
C ILE A 147 38.16 -23.99 16.34
N PRO A 148 36.99 -24.41 15.83
CA PRO A 148 36.36 -25.65 16.24
C PRO A 148 37.20 -26.87 15.79
N ARG A 149 37.42 -27.83 16.69
CA ARG A 149 38.19 -29.07 16.40
C ARG A 149 37.65 -29.87 15.22
N ASN A 150 36.36 -29.74 14.92
CA ASN A 150 35.70 -30.47 13.84
C ASN A 150 35.91 -29.84 12.45
N ASP A 151 36.57 -28.69 12.36
CA ASP A 151 36.88 -28.02 11.10
C ASP A 151 38.36 -28.22 10.72
N ALA A 152 38.62 -29.34 10.05
CA ALA A 152 39.97 -29.72 9.59
C ALA A 152 40.57 -28.69 8.62
N LYS A 153 39.73 -27.98 7.86
CA LYS A 153 40.17 -26.97 6.88
C LYS A 153 40.64 -25.70 7.59
N ALA A 154 39.89 -25.24 8.58
CA ALA A 154 40.27 -24.09 9.41
C ALA A 154 41.52 -24.41 10.25
N PHE A 155 41.63 -25.63 10.78
CA PHE A 155 42.82 -26.08 11.52
C PHE A 155 44.07 -26.06 10.64
N ALA A 156 44.00 -26.62 9.43
CA ALA A 156 45.12 -26.65 8.50
C ALA A 156 45.57 -25.24 8.06
N ALA A 157 44.62 -24.33 7.82
CA ALA A 157 44.91 -22.96 7.41
C ALA A 157 45.57 -22.11 8.51
N ASN A 158 45.39 -22.48 9.78
CA ASN A 158 45.86 -21.71 10.93
C ASN A 158 46.91 -22.46 11.77
N LEU A 159 47.53 -23.50 11.22
CA LEU A 159 48.48 -24.36 11.91
C LEU A 159 49.63 -23.57 12.58
N GLU A 160 50.17 -22.57 11.87
CA GLU A 160 51.26 -21.72 12.37
C GLU A 160 50.84 -20.75 13.47
N ALA A 161 49.56 -20.33 13.47
CA ALA A 161 49.02 -19.42 14.47
C ALA A 161 48.57 -20.16 15.74
N ILE A 162 48.11 -21.41 15.57
CA ILE A 162 47.86 -22.35 16.68
C ILE A 162 49.18 -22.70 17.38
N ALA A 163 50.25 -22.98 16.61
CA ALA A 163 51.57 -23.28 17.15
C ALA A 163 52.18 -22.12 17.96
N ARG A 164 51.86 -20.88 17.59
CA ARG A 164 52.26 -19.66 18.30
C ARG A 164 51.36 -19.30 19.48
N GLY A 165 50.29 -20.06 19.73
CA GLY A 165 49.33 -19.79 20.81
C GLY A 165 48.43 -18.56 20.57
N GLU A 166 48.43 -18.02 19.34
CA GLU A 166 47.59 -16.87 18.96
C GLU A 166 46.13 -17.30 18.68
N VAL A 167 45.94 -18.59 18.43
CA VAL A 167 44.66 -19.20 18.04
C VAL A 167 44.38 -20.41 18.93
N ASN A 168 43.22 -20.40 19.57
CA ASN A 168 42.79 -21.49 20.45
C ASN A 168 41.91 -22.47 19.68
N VAL A 169 42.09 -23.77 19.96
CA VAL A 169 41.29 -24.81 19.31
C VAL A 169 40.31 -25.40 20.33
N ARG A 170 39.01 -25.22 20.10
CA ARG A 170 37.93 -25.66 21.01
C ARG A 170 37.12 -26.83 20.45
#